data_AF-A0A2X1PHE7-F1
#
_entry.id   AF-A0A2X1PHE7-F1
#
_cell.length_a   1.000
_cell.length_b   1.000
_cell.length_c   1.000
_cell.angle_alpha   90.00
_cell.angle_beta   90.00
_cell.angle_gamma   90.00
#
_symmetry.space_group_name_H-M   'P 1'
#
loop_
_entity.id
_entity.type
_entity.pdbx_description
1 polymer ?
#
loop_
_entity_poly.entity_id
_entity_poly.type
_entity_poly.pdbx_seq_one_letter_code
_entity_poly.pdbx_strand_id
1 'polypeptide(L)'
;MAQSNCFNPAVQWVGSGVIEWLGKLLFSDVYGSDHYYTTMIKEGEQAFNAGKSAVNFEGIFSQLGQGNISGLSMFATRGEIYVSALQHMANQLKNGLSVLQQVSQFQAKSLICVGGGSKNVLWNQIRANTLNLPIDVVDIAESTVLGAAMFTFAGVGIYENVNAAQQAMQPTRKRIYPN
;
A
#
# COMPACT_ATOMS: atom_id res chain seq x y z
N MET A 1 5.34 7.20 23.68
CA MET A 1 5.20 6.14 24.71
C MET A 1 3.83 5.52 24.53
N ALA A 2 3.66 4.21 24.76
CA ALA A 2 2.32 3.65 24.90
C ALA A 2 1.66 4.36 26.07
N GLN A 3 0.62 5.14 25.80
CA GLN A 3 -0.12 5.85 26.84
C GLN A 3 -0.90 4.81 27.63
N SER A 4 -0.86 4.90 28.97
CA SER A 4 -1.70 4.05 29.82
C SER A 4 -3.15 4.17 29.38
N ASN A 5 -3.82 3.02 29.21
CA ASN A 5 -5.20 2.89 28.69
C ASN A 5 -5.40 3.24 27.20
N CYS A 6 -4.35 3.31 26.39
CA CYS A 6 -4.47 3.40 24.93
C CYS A 6 -4.04 2.11 24.24
N PHE A 7 -4.82 1.68 23.25
CA PHE A 7 -4.50 0.53 22.39
C PHE A 7 -4.38 0.99 20.94
N ASN A 8 -3.46 0.40 20.18
CA ASN A 8 -3.28 0.68 18.76
C ASN A 8 -3.81 -0.51 17.94
N PRO A 9 -5.09 -0.48 17.52
CA PRO A 9 -5.67 -1.55 16.75
C PRO A 9 -5.03 -1.61 15.36
N ALA A 10 -4.64 -2.81 14.96
CA ALA A 10 -4.00 -3.06 13.69
C ALA A 10 -4.72 -4.20 12.96
N VAL A 11 -4.83 -4.06 11.65
CA VAL A 11 -5.26 -5.14 10.77
C VAL A 11 -4.10 -5.47 9.84
N GLN A 12 -3.67 -6.73 9.82
CA GLN A 12 -2.54 -7.19 9.03
C GLN A 12 -3.00 -8.11 7.92
N TRP A 13 -2.46 -7.89 6.72
CA TRP A 13 -2.71 -8.71 5.55
C TRP A 13 -1.45 -8.78 4.68
N VAL A 14 -1.35 -9.82 3.85
CA VAL A 14 -0.25 -9.97 2.89
C VAL A 14 -0.48 -9.01 1.72
N GLY A 15 0.35 -7.98 1.60
CA GLY A 15 0.31 -7.02 0.50
C GLY A 15 1.41 -7.25 -0.53
N SER A 16 2.66 -6.94 -0.17
CA SER A 16 3.82 -7.04 -1.08
C SER A 16 4.06 -8.45 -1.61
N GLY A 17 3.78 -9.49 -0.81
CA GLY A 17 3.91 -10.88 -1.24
C GLY A 17 3.00 -11.24 -2.42
N VAL A 18 1.82 -10.62 -2.53
CA VAL A 18 0.90 -10.85 -3.65
C VAL A 18 1.46 -10.26 -4.94
N ILE A 19 2.01 -9.04 -4.89
CA ILE A 19 2.65 -8.41 -6.05
C ILE A 19 3.85 -9.20 -6.51
N GLU A 20 4.68 -9.65 -5.56
CA GLU A 20 5.87 -10.45 -5.86
C GLU A 20 5.50 -11.80 -6.48
N TRP A 21 4.50 -12.49 -5.93
CA TRP A 21 3.96 -13.73 -6.49
C TRP A 21 3.39 -13.53 -7.90
N LEU A 22 2.57 -12.51 -8.10
CA LEU A 22 1.97 -12.21 -9.39
C LEU A 22 3.02 -11.83 -10.43
N GLY A 23 4.03 -11.06 -10.02
CA GLY A 23 5.14 -10.67 -10.88
C GLY A 23 5.96 -11.88 -11.33
N LYS A 24 6.25 -12.84 -10.44
CA LYS A 24 6.90 -14.10 -10.82
C LYS A 24 6.08 -14.94 -11.79
N LEU A 25 4.75 -14.88 -11.69
CA LEU A 25 3.85 -15.66 -12.53
C LEU A 25 3.69 -15.06 -13.94
N LEU A 26 3.49 -13.75 -14.04
CA LEU A 26 3.09 -13.07 -15.28
C LEU A 26 4.20 -12.25 -15.94
N PHE A 27 5.25 -11.91 -15.19
CA PHE A 27 6.37 -11.07 -15.60
C PHE A 27 7.71 -11.80 -15.42
N SER A 28 7.70 -13.12 -15.60
CA SER A 28 8.88 -13.98 -15.46
C SER A 28 9.99 -13.66 -16.48
N ASP A 29 9.62 -13.10 -17.63
CA ASP A 29 10.51 -12.60 -18.69
C ASP A 29 11.41 -11.45 -18.23
N VAL A 30 10.96 -10.64 -17.26
CA VAL A 30 11.69 -9.49 -16.72
C VAL A 30 12.08 -9.66 -15.25
N TYR A 31 11.81 -10.82 -14.66
CA TYR A 31 12.10 -11.10 -13.26
C TYR A 31 13.61 -11.03 -12.96
N GLY A 32 13.98 -10.32 -11.90
CA GLY A 32 15.39 -10.13 -11.50
C GLY A 32 16.15 -9.06 -12.29
N SER A 33 15.51 -8.44 -13.29
CA SER A 33 16.09 -7.29 -14.01
C SER A 33 15.88 -5.97 -13.26
N ASP A 34 16.70 -4.97 -13.55
CA ASP A 34 16.55 -3.60 -13.02
C ASP A 34 15.23 -2.93 -13.42
N HIS A 35 14.56 -3.46 -14.45
CA HIS A 35 13.31 -2.93 -14.97
C HIS A 35 12.08 -3.72 -14.52
N TYR A 36 12.24 -4.72 -13.65
CA TYR A 36 11.16 -5.62 -13.24
C TYR A 36 9.90 -4.87 -12.76
N TYR A 37 10.02 -4.08 -11.69
CA TYR A 37 8.90 -3.30 -11.16
C TYR A 37 8.47 -2.17 -12.10
N THR A 38 9.41 -1.55 -12.82
CA THR A 38 9.09 -0.48 -13.77
C THR A 38 8.22 -0.98 -14.92
N THR A 39 8.50 -2.16 -15.45
CA THR A 39 7.70 -2.82 -16.49
C THR A 39 6.31 -3.14 -15.98
N MET A 40 6.19 -3.76 -14.80
CA MET A 40 4.90 -4.08 -14.18
C MET A 40 4.03 -2.82 -14.00
N ILE A 41 4.62 -1.75 -13.45
CA ILE A 41 3.92 -0.48 -13.21
C ILE A 41 3.51 0.15 -14.54
N LYS A 42 4.40 0.21 -15.53
CA LYS A 42 4.13 0.84 -16.84
C LYS A 42 3.03 0.11 -17.62
N GLU A 43 3.07 -1.22 -17.68
CA GLU A 43 2.01 -2.00 -18.32
C GLU A 43 0.68 -1.86 -17.57
N GLY A 44 0.72 -1.81 -16.23
CA GLY A 44 -0.44 -1.50 -15.41
C GLY A 44 -1.03 -0.12 -15.67
N GLU A 45 -0.20 0.92 -15.80
CA GLU A 45 -0.64 2.28 -16.10
C GLU A 45 -1.29 2.37 -17.49
N GLN A 46 -0.72 1.67 -18.48
CA GLN A 46 -1.31 1.58 -19.81
C GLN A 46 -2.70 0.93 -19.75
N ALA A 47 -2.84 -0.20 -19.06
CA ALA A 47 -4.11 -0.87 -18.87
C ALA A 47 -5.13 0.00 -18.10
N PHE A 48 -4.70 0.65 -17.02
CA PHE A 48 -5.55 1.52 -16.20
C PHE A 48 -6.07 2.73 -16.98
N ASN A 49 -5.22 3.32 -17.83
CA ASN A 49 -5.59 4.50 -18.64
C ASN A 49 -6.39 4.14 -19.89
N ALA A 50 -6.29 2.90 -20.40
CA ALA A 50 -7.05 2.44 -21.57
C ALA A 50 -8.57 2.36 -21.31
N GLY A 51 -8.99 2.35 -20.04
CA GLY A 51 -10.40 2.42 -19.64
C GLY A 51 -10.87 1.19 -18.88
N LYS A 52 -12.16 0.84 -19.03
CA LYS A 52 -12.77 -0.25 -18.26
C LYS A 52 -12.27 -1.60 -18.74
N SER A 53 -11.57 -2.33 -17.87
CA SER A 53 -11.25 -3.74 -18.04
C SER A 53 -12.37 -4.61 -17.47
N ALA A 54 -12.65 -5.75 -18.13
CA ALA A 54 -13.52 -6.79 -17.59
C ALA A 54 -12.78 -7.73 -16.62
N VAL A 55 -11.44 -7.64 -16.57
CA VAL A 55 -10.61 -8.52 -15.74
C VAL A 55 -10.88 -8.23 -14.27
N ASN A 56 -11.26 -9.28 -13.53
CA ASN A 56 -11.44 -9.23 -12.10
C ASN A 56 -10.47 -10.20 -11.42
N PHE A 57 -9.94 -9.79 -10.28
CA PHE A 57 -9.04 -10.60 -9.47
C PHE A 57 -9.61 -10.72 -8.06
N GLU A 58 -9.82 -11.94 -7.60
CA GLU A 58 -10.29 -12.25 -6.26
C GLU A 58 -9.30 -13.20 -5.59
N GLY A 59 -8.43 -12.64 -4.75
CA GLY A 59 -7.43 -13.41 -4.03
C GLY A 59 -7.95 -13.92 -2.69
N ILE A 60 -7.81 -15.22 -2.44
CA ILE A 60 -7.90 -15.80 -1.09
C ILE A 60 -6.53 -16.41 -0.77
N PHE A 61 -5.72 -15.70 0.00
CA PHE A 61 -4.33 -16.07 0.29
C PHE A 61 -4.16 -16.91 1.55
N SER A 62 -5.15 -17.75 1.87
CA SER A 62 -5.02 -18.80 2.89
C SER A 62 -4.49 -20.10 2.27
N GLN A 63 -3.94 -21.01 3.08
CA GLN A 63 -3.33 -22.26 2.58
C GLN A 63 -4.26 -23.13 1.71
N LEU A 64 -5.59 -23.05 1.92
CA LEU A 64 -6.61 -23.77 1.16
C LEU A 64 -7.52 -22.81 0.37
N GLY A 65 -7.12 -21.55 0.23
CA GLY A 65 -7.92 -20.51 -0.40
C GLY A 65 -8.17 -20.77 -1.87
N GLN A 66 -9.41 -20.58 -2.32
CA GLN A 66 -9.78 -20.65 -3.73
C GLN A 66 -10.00 -19.23 -4.26
N GLY A 67 -8.91 -18.60 -4.70
CA GLY A 67 -8.99 -17.36 -5.46
C GLY A 67 -9.40 -17.61 -6.92
N ASN A 68 -9.86 -16.58 -7.62
CA ASN A 68 -10.17 -16.65 -9.04
C ASN A 68 -9.71 -15.40 -9.80
N ILE A 69 -9.45 -15.58 -11.09
CA ILE A 69 -9.30 -14.50 -12.06
C ILE A 69 -10.39 -14.72 -13.11
N SER A 70 -11.22 -13.72 -13.33
CA SER A 70 -12.37 -13.80 -14.24
C SER A 70 -12.39 -12.62 -15.22
N GLY A 71 -13.21 -12.71 -16.26
CA GLY A 71 -13.35 -11.66 -17.28
C GLY A 71 -12.18 -11.55 -18.27
N LEU A 72 -11.35 -12.60 -18.37
CA LEU A 72 -10.30 -12.70 -19.38
C LEU A 72 -10.90 -12.84 -20.79
N SER A 73 -10.24 -12.21 -21.76
CA SER A 73 -10.49 -12.38 -23.20
C SER A 73 -9.17 -12.59 -23.94
N MET A 74 -9.21 -12.90 -25.23
CA MET A 74 -7.98 -12.99 -26.05
C MET A 74 -7.21 -11.66 -26.14
N PHE A 75 -7.86 -10.54 -25.77
CA PHE A 75 -7.25 -9.21 -25.75
C PHE A 75 -6.79 -8.79 -24.35
N ALA A 76 -7.06 -9.61 -23.32
CA ALA A 76 -6.67 -9.28 -21.96
C ALA A 76 -5.14 -9.30 -21.82
N THR A 77 -4.61 -8.27 -21.17
CA THR A 77 -3.17 -8.11 -20.94
C THR A 77 -2.80 -8.48 -19.51
N ARG A 78 -1.53 -8.86 -19.29
CA ARG A 78 -1.01 -9.04 -17.92
C ARG A 78 -1.03 -7.75 -17.10
N GLY A 79 -0.97 -6.58 -17.77
CA GLY A 79 -1.17 -5.27 -17.15
C GLY A 79 -2.57 -5.11 -16.54
N GLU A 80 -3.62 -5.60 -17.22
CA GLU A 80 -4.98 -5.61 -16.66
C GLU A 80 -5.09 -6.52 -15.44
N ILE A 81 -4.54 -7.73 -15.50
CA ILE A 81 -4.53 -8.64 -14.35
C ILE A 81 -3.80 -8.01 -13.16
N TYR A 82 -2.67 -7.34 -13.42
CA TYR A 82 -1.93 -6.59 -12.41
C TYR A 82 -2.77 -5.48 -11.77
N VAL A 83 -3.44 -4.65 -12.57
CA VAL A 83 -4.34 -3.58 -12.07
C VAL A 83 -5.48 -4.16 -11.24
N SER A 84 -6.12 -5.24 -11.70
CA SER A 84 -7.22 -5.88 -10.96
C SER A 84 -6.75 -6.42 -9.61
N ALA A 85 -5.53 -6.98 -9.53
CA ALA A 85 -4.95 -7.39 -8.26
C ALA A 85 -4.67 -6.19 -7.32
N LEU A 86 -4.17 -5.07 -7.85
CA LEU A 86 -3.97 -3.83 -7.08
C LEU A 86 -5.29 -3.29 -6.51
N GLN A 87 -6.35 -3.30 -7.32
CA GLN A 87 -7.71 -2.90 -6.94
C GLN A 87 -8.30 -3.82 -5.88
N HIS A 88 -8.14 -5.14 -6.05
CA HIS A 88 -8.55 -6.12 -5.05
C HIS A 88 -7.91 -5.82 -3.68
N MET A 89 -6.60 -5.62 -3.63
CA MET A 89 -5.92 -5.29 -2.38
C MET A 89 -6.33 -3.92 -1.82
N ALA A 90 -6.63 -2.94 -2.67
CA ALA A 90 -7.17 -1.64 -2.22
C ALA A 90 -8.58 -1.78 -1.62
N ASN A 91 -9.42 -2.66 -2.16
CA ASN A 91 -10.73 -2.99 -1.58
C ASN A 91 -10.58 -3.70 -0.23
N GLN A 92 -9.62 -4.64 -0.10
CA GLN A 92 -9.32 -5.26 1.19
C GLN A 92 -8.85 -4.24 2.22
N LEU A 93 -8.02 -3.26 1.82
CA LEU A 93 -7.63 -2.15 2.67
C LEU A 93 -8.84 -1.30 3.10
N LYS A 94 -9.75 -0.99 2.19
CA LYS A 94 -11.00 -0.25 2.49
C LYS A 94 -11.88 -1.00 3.50
N ASN A 95 -12.00 -2.31 3.36
CA ASN A 95 -12.76 -3.15 4.30
C ASN A 95 -12.09 -3.14 5.69
N GLY A 96 -10.78 -3.34 5.75
CA GLY A 96 -10.02 -3.27 7.01
C GLY A 96 -10.12 -1.89 7.69
N LEU A 97 -10.03 -0.81 6.92
CA LEU A 97 -10.20 0.55 7.44
C LEU A 97 -11.61 0.77 8.00
N SER A 98 -12.64 0.31 7.30
CA SER A 98 -14.03 0.41 7.76
C SER A 98 -14.22 -0.26 9.11
N VAL A 99 -13.66 -1.46 9.30
CA VAL A 99 -13.70 -2.17 10.59
C VAL A 99 -12.98 -1.39 11.69
N LEU A 100 -11.79 -0.85 11.41
CA LEU A 100 -11.06 -0.03 12.38
C LEU A 100 -11.83 1.21 12.79
N GLN A 101 -12.42 1.93 11.83
CA GLN A 101 -13.22 3.12 12.09
C GLN A 101 -14.45 2.81 12.95
N GLN A 102 -15.09 1.65 12.72
CA GLN A 102 -16.22 1.18 13.52
C GLN A 102 -15.81 0.81 14.95
N VAL A 103 -14.75 0.02 15.14
CA VAL A 103 -14.34 -0.44 16.47
C VAL A 103 -13.76 0.69 17.32
N SER A 104 -13.04 1.62 16.68
CA SER A 104 -12.31 2.68 17.37
C SER A 104 -13.00 4.05 17.32
N GLN A 105 -14.20 4.12 16.71
CA GLN A 105 -15.04 5.32 16.69
C GLN A 105 -14.32 6.56 16.14
N PHE A 106 -13.50 6.40 15.09
CA PHE A 106 -12.81 7.50 14.43
C PHE A 106 -13.12 7.56 12.93
N GLN A 107 -12.84 8.71 12.32
CA GLN A 107 -12.88 8.89 10.88
C GLN A 107 -11.50 9.23 10.35
N ALA A 108 -10.98 8.39 9.45
CA ALA A 108 -9.68 8.62 8.81
C ALA A 108 -9.77 9.82 7.85
N LYS A 109 -8.84 10.78 7.98
CA LYS A 109 -8.75 11.94 7.08
C LYS A 109 -7.74 11.74 5.95
N SER A 110 -6.74 10.91 6.18
CA SER A 110 -5.78 10.43 5.18
C SER A 110 -5.17 9.12 5.66
N LEU A 111 -4.48 8.43 4.77
CA LEU A 111 -3.65 7.27 5.09
C LEU A 111 -2.20 7.55 4.79
N ILE A 112 -1.30 7.10 5.66
CA ILE A 112 0.13 7.19 5.42
C ILE A 112 0.63 5.86 4.85
N CYS A 113 1.23 5.90 3.67
CA CYS A 113 1.81 4.72 3.01
C CYS A 113 3.33 4.71 3.16
N VAL A 114 3.86 3.59 3.68
CA VAL A 114 5.29 3.34 3.91
C VAL A 114 5.69 1.98 3.29
N GLY A 115 7.00 1.73 3.18
CA GLY A 115 7.56 0.45 2.69
C GLY A 115 7.49 0.29 1.18
N GLY A 116 7.74 -0.93 0.66
CA GLY A 116 7.88 -1.18 -0.79
C GLY A 116 6.68 -0.72 -1.64
N GLY A 117 5.46 -0.78 -1.10
CA GLY A 117 4.26 -0.29 -1.78
C GLY A 117 4.22 1.23 -1.97
N SER A 118 4.97 2.01 -1.19
CA SER A 118 5.01 3.47 -1.28
C SER A 118 5.62 3.95 -2.60
N LYS A 119 6.53 3.17 -3.20
CA LYS A 119 7.20 3.48 -4.48
C LYS A 119 6.28 3.26 -5.71
N ASN A 120 5.18 2.54 -5.55
CA ASN A 120 4.25 2.24 -6.63
C ASN A 120 3.19 3.34 -6.75
N VAL A 121 3.45 4.32 -7.61
CA VAL A 121 2.59 5.48 -7.81
C VAL A 121 1.18 5.08 -8.27
N LEU A 122 1.09 4.15 -9.23
CA LEU A 122 -0.19 3.61 -9.71
C LEU A 122 -1.01 3.01 -8.56
N TRP A 123 -0.41 2.16 -7.73
CA TRP A 123 -1.13 1.54 -6.62
C TRP A 123 -1.60 2.56 -5.59
N ASN A 124 -0.78 3.58 -5.31
CA ASN A 124 -1.16 4.65 -4.40
C ASN A 124 -2.34 5.46 -4.95
N GLN A 125 -2.39 5.72 -6.25
CA GLN A 125 -3.55 6.37 -6.89
C GLN A 125 -4.80 5.48 -6.82
N ILE A 126 -4.67 4.18 -7.09
CA ILE A 126 -5.78 3.21 -6.96
C ILE A 126 -6.32 3.22 -5.53
N ARG A 127 -5.45 3.20 -4.52
CA ARG A 127 -5.86 3.29 -3.10
C ARG A 127 -6.59 4.60 -2.82
N ALA A 128 -6.05 5.75 -3.26
CA ALA A 128 -6.70 7.03 -3.06
C ALA A 128 -8.13 7.02 -3.61
N ASN A 129 -8.29 6.55 -4.86
CA ASN A 129 -9.58 6.45 -5.54
C ASN A 129 -10.54 5.47 -4.85
N THR A 130 -10.08 4.26 -4.52
CA THR A 130 -10.91 3.22 -3.89
C THR A 130 -11.42 3.63 -2.51
N LEU A 131 -10.55 4.25 -1.71
CA LEU A 131 -10.87 4.67 -0.35
C LEU A 131 -11.56 6.03 -0.30
N ASN A 132 -11.51 6.81 -1.39
CA ASN A 132 -11.95 8.20 -1.43
C ASN A 132 -11.28 9.05 -0.34
N LEU A 133 -9.98 8.82 -0.11
CA LEU A 133 -9.17 9.48 0.92
C LEU A 133 -7.79 9.83 0.36
N PRO A 134 -7.18 10.95 0.77
CA PRO A 134 -5.81 11.26 0.44
C PRO A 134 -4.83 10.21 0.97
N ILE A 135 -3.82 9.88 0.16
CA ILE A 135 -2.71 9.00 0.54
C ILE A 135 -1.44 9.85 0.68
N ASP A 136 -0.86 9.85 1.88
CA ASP A 136 0.41 10.47 2.21
C ASP A 136 1.54 9.46 2.03
N VAL A 137 2.32 9.61 0.97
CA VAL A 137 3.48 8.77 0.68
C VAL A 137 4.69 9.35 1.38
N VAL A 138 5.30 8.57 2.27
CA VAL A 138 6.55 8.93 2.95
C VAL A 138 7.71 8.35 2.16
N ASP A 139 8.59 9.23 1.68
CA ASP A 139 9.80 8.84 0.96
C ASP A 139 10.98 8.68 1.93
N ILE A 140 10.87 7.69 2.80
CA ILE A 140 12.00 7.23 3.62
C ILE A 140 12.13 5.74 3.45
N ALA A 141 13.34 5.32 3.06
CA ALA A 141 13.69 3.91 2.87
C ALA A 141 13.52 3.10 4.16
N GLU A 142 13.76 3.71 5.33
CA GLU A 142 13.82 3.03 6.63
C GLU A 142 13.01 3.77 7.72
N SER A 143 11.68 3.73 7.63
CA SER A 143 10.79 4.41 8.60
C SER A 143 10.97 3.87 10.02
N THR A 144 11.34 2.60 10.15
CA THR A 144 11.60 1.93 11.44
C THR A 144 12.86 2.49 12.10
N VAL A 145 13.93 2.69 11.32
CA VAL A 145 15.20 3.26 11.81
C VAL A 145 15.00 4.71 12.24
N LEU A 146 14.24 5.50 11.46
CA LEU A 146 13.90 6.87 11.85
C LEU A 146 13.15 6.91 13.19
N GLY A 147 12.16 6.03 13.37
CA GLY A 147 11.43 5.92 14.62
C GLY A 147 12.36 5.61 15.80
N ALA A 148 13.27 4.64 15.64
CA ALA A 148 14.25 4.28 16.65
C ALA A 148 15.15 5.49 17.00
N ALA A 149 15.64 6.23 16.01
CA ALA A 149 16.46 7.41 16.22
C ALA A 149 15.73 8.52 17.00
N MET A 150 14.45 8.76 16.71
CA MET A 150 13.62 9.72 17.48
C MET A 150 13.54 9.33 18.96
N PHE A 151 13.38 8.03 19.26
CA PHE A 151 13.40 7.54 20.64
C PHE A 151 14.77 7.71 21.30
N THR A 152 15.86 7.38 20.59
CA THR A 152 17.22 7.56 21.11
C THR A 152 17.50 9.01 21.44
N PHE A 153 17.18 9.96 20.55
CA PHE A 153 17.44 11.38 20.77
C PHE A 153 16.62 11.98 21.91
N ALA A 154 15.39 11.51 22.12
CA ALA A 154 14.64 11.87 23.32
C ALA A 154 15.27 11.25 24.59
N GLY A 155 15.73 10.00 24.52
CA GLY A 155 16.35 9.30 25.66
C GLY A 155 17.70 9.87 26.10
N VAL A 156 18.49 10.43 25.18
CA VAL A 156 19.76 11.12 25.49
C VAL A 156 19.59 12.61 25.78
N GLY A 157 18.35 13.13 25.80
CA GLY A 157 18.05 14.52 26.14
C GLY A 157 18.34 15.55 25.05
N ILE A 158 18.57 15.14 23.80
CA ILE A 158 18.70 16.06 22.65
C ILE A 158 17.36 16.74 22.37
N TYR A 159 16.26 15.99 22.52
CA TYR A 159 14.90 16.53 22.50
C TYR A 159 14.25 16.30 23.86
N GLU A 160 13.40 17.24 24.27
CA GLU A 160 12.68 17.20 25.55
C GLU A 160 11.83 15.92 25.71
N ASN A 161 11.24 15.45 24.59
CA ASN A 161 10.44 14.24 24.56
C ASN A 161 10.34 13.70 23.13
N VAL A 162 9.75 12.50 22.99
CA VAL A 162 9.59 11.82 21.69
C VAL A 162 8.72 12.63 20.72
N ASN A 163 7.73 13.40 21.21
CA ASN A 163 6.88 14.22 20.34
C ASN A 163 7.68 15.38 19.74
N ALA A 164 8.56 16.01 20.53
CA ALA A 164 9.47 17.05 20.04
C ALA A 164 10.45 16.50 18.98
N ALA A 165 11.02 15.31 19.22
CA ALA A 165 11.85 14.61 18.25
C ALA A 165 11.07 14.30 16.96
N GLN A 166 9.83 13.80 17.09
CA GLN A 166 8.97 13.51 15.95
C GLN A 166 8.66 14.76 15.14
N GLN A 167 8.38 15.91 15.79
CA GLN A 167 8.10 17.17 15.11
C GLN A 167 9.31 17.72 14.36
N ALA A 168 10.51 17.62 14.95
CA ALA A 168 11.76 18.10 14.36
C ALA A 168 12.26 17.22 13.21
N MET A 169 12.00 15.91 13.27
CA MET A 169 12.52 14.92 12.32
C MET A 169 11.45 14.40 11.34
N GLN A 170 10.42 15.20 11.04
CA GLN A 170 9.34 14.77 10.16
C GLN A 170 9.84 14.56 8.73
N PRO A 171 9.58 13.39 8.12
CA PRO A 171 9.89 13.19 6.72
C PRO A 171 8.98 14.02 5.83
N THR A 172 9.53 14.40 4.67
CA THR A 172 8.73 14.94 3.57
C THR A 172 7.69 13.91 3.13
N ARG A 173 6.47 14.40 2.86
CA ARG A 173 5.35 13.59 2.42
C ARG A 173 4.86 14.09 1.08
N LYS A 174 4.65 13.18 0.13
CA LYS A 174 3.93 13.48 -1.10
C LYS A 174 2.48 13.04 -0.91
N ARG A 175 1.54 13.99 -1.02
CA ARG A 175 0.11 13.69 -0.93
C ARG A 175 -0.46 13.39 -2.31
N ILE A 176 -1.18 12.29 -2.42
CA ILE A 176 -1.94 11.87 -3.59
C ILE A 176 -3.42 11.97 -3.24
N TYR A 177 -4.19 12.68 -4.08
CA TYR A 177 -5.64 12.86 -3.90
C TYR A 177 -6.42 11.86 -4.76
N PRO A 178 -7.63 11.46 -4.34
CA PRO A 178 -8.54 10.73 -5.22
C PRO A 178 -8.87 11.56 -6.48
N ASN A 179 -9.01 10.86 -7.61
CA ASN A 179 -9.48 11.43 -8.88
C ASN A 179 -11.00 11.41 -8.97
#